data_AF-A0A972A6C5-F1
#
_entry.id   AF-A0A972A6C5-F1
#
_cell.length_a   1.000
_cell.length_b   1.000
_cell.length_c   1.000
_cell.angle_alpha   90.00
_cell.angle_beta   90.00
_cell.angle_gamma   90.00
#
_symmetry.space_group_name_H-M   'P 1'
#
loop_
_entity.id
_entity.type
_entity.pdbx_description
1 polymer ?
#
loop_
_entity_poly.entity_id
_entity_poly.type
_entity_poly.pdbx_seq_one_letter_code
_entity_poly.pdbx_strand_id
1 'polypeptide(L)'
;MLKKPLFTLAIILFLGSFIFWRTLAPSIMPNDVIITGNIINESNQNSVPDNQFFEVHFDKKTDKPLYVSEDYFYNIIFVARDKKVSSWQFTLADGSDIEEHNIVYGTDIRTLRTVNKKLGGKNIYLDTNISGAVDGFAYVGREFPLIGRLYLYSSPSPVNNDKECLIYAHYEVRFGKDLSWAKVIPLNALF
;
A
#
# COMPACT_ATOMS: atom_id res chain seq x y z
N MET A 1 51.20 -17.17 -19.27
CA MET A 1 50.07 -18.10 -19.02
C MET A 1 49.01 -17.57 -18.04
N LEU A 2 49.13 -16.35 -17.48
CA LEU A 2 48.15 -15.79 -16.51
C LEU A 2 46.77 -15.39 -17.07
N LYS A 3 46.57 -15.32 -18.40
CA LYS A 3 45.30 -14.85 -18.99
C LYS A 3 44.14 -15.82 -18.82
N LYS A 4 44.40 -17.13 -18.80
CA LYS A 4 43.37 -18.17 -18.64
C LYS A 4 42.73 -18.18 -17.24
N PRO A 5 43.50 -18.20 -16.12
CA PRO A 5 42.88 -18.17 -14.79
C PRO A 5 42.14 -16.85 -14.51
N LEU A 6 42.63 -15.71 -15.01
CA LEU A 6 41.93 -14.44 -14.89
C LEU A 6 40.58 -14.44 -15.64
N PHE A 7 40.55 -15.01 -16.84
CA PHE A 7 39.32 -15.11 -17.64
C PHE A 7 38.29 -16.05 -16.99
N THR A 8 38.73 -17.20 -16.47
CA THR A 8 37.86 -18.12 -15.72
C THR A 8 37.28 -17.45 -14.47
N LEU A 9 38.09 -16.69 -13.71
CA LEU A 9 37.63 -15.95 -12.55
C LEU A 9 36.56 -14.90 -12.92
N ALA A 10 36.76 -14.17 -14.01
CA ALA A 10 35.80 -13.18 -14.49
C ALA A 10 34.44 -13.80 -14.83
N ILE A 11 34.44 -14.98 -15.47
CA ILE A 11 33.20 -15.73 -15.77
C ILE A 11 32.49 -16.13 -14.47
N ILE A 12 33.22 -16.67 -13.49
CA ILE A 12 32.64 -17.09 -12.20
C ILE A 12 32.02 -15.90 -11.48
N LEU A 13 32.71 -14.76 -11.44
CA LEU A 13 32.19 -13.53 -10.83
C LEU A 13 30.95 -13.01 -11.57
N PHE A 14 30.96 -13.05 -12.90
CA PHE A 14 29.80 -12.64 -13.69
C PHE A 14 28.58 -13.54 -13.44
N LEU A 15 28.75 -14.87 -13.51
CA LEU A 15 27.68 -15.82 -13.21
C LEU A 15 27.18 -15.69 -11.78
N GLY A 16 28.08 -15.56 -10.81
CA GLY A 16 27.72 -15.35 -9.40
C GLY A 16 26.88 -14.09 -9.21
N SER A 17 27.31 -12.97 -9.82
CA SER A 17 26.58 -11.69 -9.77
C SER A 17 25.21 -11.79 -10.46
N PHE A 18 25.13 -12.48 -11.60
CA PHE A 18 23.89 -12.67 -12.34
C PHE A 18 22.90 -13.55 -11.57
N ILE A 19 23.37 -14.65 -10.97
CA ILE A 19 22.54 -15.53 -10.13
C ILE A 19 22.03 -14.74 -8.91
N PHE A 20 22.92 -14.01 -8.23
CA PHE A 20 22.53 -13.14 -7.11
C PHE A 20 21.43 -12.15 -7.53
N TRP A 21 21.62 -11.47 -8.65
CA TRP A 21 20.63 -10.53 -9.22
C TRP A 21 19.27 -11.21 -9.50
N ARG A 22 19.28 -12.44 -10.03
CA ARG A 22 18.07 -13.24 -10.26
C ARG A 22 17.37 -13.60 -8.96
N THR A 23 18.10 -13.86 -7.88
CA THR A 23 17.55 -14.21 -6.56
C THR A 23 17.12 -13.01 -5.71
N LEU A 24 17.41 -11.77 -6.13
CA LEU A 24 16.93 -10.57 -5.44
C LEU A 24 15.41 -10.62 -5.26
N ALA A 25 14.99 -10.35 -4.03
CA ALA A 25 13.60 -10.31 -3.61
C ALA A 25 13.32 -8.97 -2.90
N PRO A 26 12.07 -8.50 -2.87
CA PRO A 26 11.74 -7.25 -2.21
C PRO A 26 12.11 -7.29 -0.74
N SER A 27 12.51 -6.15 -0.21
CA SER A 27 12.88 -5.98 1.19
C SER A 27 11.70 -6.24 2.12
N ILE A 28 10.48 -5.86 1.74
CA ILE A 28 9.22 -6.22 2.40
C ILE A 28 8.46 -7.19 1.50
N MET A 29 8.14 -8.37 2.02
CA MET A 29 7.37 -9.38 1.30
C MET A 29 5.85 -9.17 1.48
N PRO A 30 5.00 -9.66 0.56
CA PRO A 30 3.54 -9.61 0.71
C PRO A 30 3.00 -10.22 2.01
N ASN A 31 3.71 -11.21 2.57
CA ASN A 31 3.35 -11.89 3.82
C ASN A 31 3.84 -11.15 5.06
N ASP A 32 4.77 -10.21 4.90
CA ASP A 32 5.25 -9.37 6.00
C ASP A 32 4.24 -8.26 6.31
N VAL A 33 3.35 -7.92 5.37
CA VAL A 33 2.33 -6.90 5.52
C VAL A 33 1.00 -7.51 5.96
N ILE A 34 0.57 -7.15 7.17
CA ILE A 34 -0.76 -7.44 7.70
C ILE A 34 -1.57 -6.16 7.53
N ILE A 35 -2.64 -6.25 6.74
CA ILE A 35 -3.51 -5.12 6.53
C ILE A 35 -4.94 -5.61 6.41
N THR A 36 -5.84 -4.99 7.15
CA THR A 36 -7.27 -5.25 7.12
C THR A 36 -8.02 -3.93 7.03
N GLY A 37 -9.17 -3.94 6.38
CA GLY A 37 -10.03 -2.78 6.27
C GLY A 37 -11.47 -3.18 6.58
N ASN A 38 -12.17 -2.35 7.35
CA ASN A 38 -13.58 -2.54 7.67
C ASN A 38 -14.33 -1.22 7.54
N ILE A 39 -15.58 -1.27 7.09
CA ILE A 39 -16.48 -0.12 7.12
C ILE A 39 -17.31 -0.23 8.39
N ILE A 40 -17.25 0.81 9.22
CA ILE A 40 -17.96 0.86 10.50
C ILE A 40 -19.03 1.95 10.39
N ASN A 41 -20.25 1.59 10.79
CA ASN A 41 -21.39 2.50 10.85
C ASN A 41 -21.59 2.91 12.31
N GLU A 42 -21.31 4.16 12.65
CA GLU A 42 -21.65 4.71 13.96
C GLU A 42 -23.04 5.34 13.90
N SER A 43 -24.03 4.65 14.47
CA SER A 43 -25.35 5.23 14.69
C SER A 43 -25.29 6.21 15.86
N ASN A 44 -25.00 7.49 15.59
CA ASN A 44 -25.24 8.51 16.60
C ASN A 44 -26.74 8.78 16.70
N GLN A 45 -27.31 8.69 17.92
CA GLN A 45 -28.73 8.89 18.20
C GLN A 45 -29.25 10.33 17.92
N ASN A 46 -28.42 11.23 17.37
CA ASN A 46 -28.77 12.62 17.14
C ASN A 46 -28.47 13.06 15.69
N SER A 47 -29.50 13.03 14.85
CA SER A 47 -29.79 13.94 13.72
C SER A 47 -28.71 14.31 12.68
N VAL A 48 -27.60 13.58 12.60
CA VAL A 48 -26.63 13.65 11.50
C VAL A 48 -26.76 12.36 10.69
N PRO A 49 -26.78 12.40 9.35
CA PRO A 49 -26.83 11.17 8.55
C PRO A 49 -25.65 10.27 8.92
N ASP A 50 -25.92 8.97 9.04
CA ASP A 50 -25.00 7.89 9.45
C ASP A 50 -23.52 8.21 9.19
N ASN A 51 -22.74 8.42 10.26
CA ASN A 51 -21.30 8.59 10.14
C ASN A 51 -20.70 7.22 9.81
N GLN A 52 -20.36 7.01 8.54
CA GLN A 52 -19.60 5.85 8.10
C GLN A 52 -18.12 6.20 8.11
N PHE A 53 -17.29 5.32 8.68
CA PHE A 53 -15.84 5.42 8.54
C PHE A 53 -15.26 4.12 8.04
N PHE A 54 -14.22 4.26 7.22
CA PHE A 54 -13.38 3.16 6.81
C PHE A 54 -12.18 3.10 7.74
N GLU A 55 -12.06 2.01 8.49
CA GLU A 55 -10.96 1.76 9.41
C GLU A 55 -9.98 0.78 8.78
N VAL A 56 -8.72 1.18 8.69
CA VAL A 56 -7.58 0.39 8.25
C VAL A 56 -6.73 0.04 9.46
N HIS A 57 -6.47 -1.25 9.65
CA HIS A 57 -5.45 -1.72 10.58
C HIS A 57 -4.25 -2.14 9.77
N PHE A 58 -3.09 -1.59 10.10
CA PHE A 58 -1.84 -1.85 9.40
C PHE A 58 -0.76 -2.28 10.39
N ASP A 59 -0.21 -3.47 10.14
CA ASP A 59 0.84 -4.09 10.95
C ASP A 59 1.89 -4.76 10.05
N LYS A 60 3.05 -5.07 10.63
CA LYS A 60 4.15 -5.74 9.92
C LYS A 60 4.77 -6.86 10.75
N LYS A 61 5.09 -7.98 10.10
CA LYS A 61 5.79 -9.13 10.70
C LYS A 61 7.31 -9.05 10.58
N THR A 62 7.84 -7.85 10.30
CA THR A 62 9.27 -7.65 10.05
C THR A 62 9.77 -6.42 10.78
N ASP A 63 10.99 -6.51 11.32
CA ASP A 63 11.67 -5.37 11.98
C ASP A 63 12.21 -4.36 10.97
N LYS A 64 12.17 -4.67 9.67
CA LYS A 64 12.64 -3.75 8.63
C LYS A 64 11.83 -2.45 8.69
N PRO A 65 12.48 -1.28 8.67
CA PRO A 65 11.78 -0.01 8.68
C PRO A 65 11.04 0.18 7.35
N LEU A 66 9.87 0.80 7.42
CA LEU A 66 9.20 1.34 6.26
C LEU A 66 9.62 2.81 6.12
N TYR A 67 9.94 3.23 4.92
CA TYR A 67 10.38 4.59 4.63
C TYR A 67 9.97 4.98 3.21
N VAL A 68 10.31 6.20 2.81
CA VAL A 68 10.02 6.75 1.49
C VAL A 68 11.31 7.30 0.90
N SER A 69 11.68 6.83 -0.29
CA SER A 69 12.85 7.27 -1.05
C SER A 69 12.61 7.15 -2.57
N GLU A 70 13.62 7.44 -3.39
CA GLU A 70 13.56 7.33 -4.85
C GLU A 70 13.39 5.89 -5.33
N ASP A 71 14.09 4.94 -4.70
CA ASP A 71 14.09 3.52 -5.08
C ASP A 71 13.18 2.64 -4.21
N TYR A 72 12.54 3.22 -3.19
CA TYR A 72 11.68 2.52 -2.25
C TYR A 72 10.49 3.40 -1.87
N PHE A 73 9.28 2.96 -2.17
CA PHE A 73 8.06 3.66 -1.78
C PHE A 73 6.96 2.66 -1.56
N TYR A 74 6.02 2.95 -0.67
CA TYR A 74 4.79 2.18 -0.61
C TYR A 74 3.59 3.08 -0.31
N ASN A 75 2.40 2.60 -0.61
CA ASN A 75 1.18 3.34 -0.37
C ASN A 75 0.05 2.39 0.03
N ILE A 76 -0.77 2.81 0.99
CA ILE A 76 -2.04 2.20 1.35
C ILE A 76 -3.15 3.03 0.69
N ILE A 77 -3.81 2.44 -0.30
CA ILE A 77 -4.77 3.11 -1.17
C ILE A 77 -6.16 2.54 -0.88
N PHE A 78 -7.09 3.41 -0.51
CA PHE A 78 -8.50 3.05 -0.40
C PHE A 78 -9.23 3.42 -1.68
N VAL A 79 -9.88 2.44 -2.30
CA VAL A 79 -10.66 2.61 -3.53
C VAL A 79 -12.13 2.56 -3.16
N ALA A 80 -12.80 3.70 -3.13
CA ALA A 80 -14.25 3.79 -3.01
C ALA A 80 -14.83 4.51 -4.22
N ARG A 81 -15.51 3.74 -5.08
CA ARG A 81 -16.27 4.34 -6.19
C ARG A 81 -17.55 4.92 -5.59
N ASP A 82 -17.86 6.16 -5.95
CA ASP A 82 -19.10 6.85 -5.57
C ASP A 82 -19.21 7.31 -4.10
N LYS A 83 -18.11 7.29 -3.33
CA LYS A 83 -18.05 7.94 -2.00
C LYS A 83 -17.18 9.19 -2.07
N LYS A 84 -17.65 10.26 -1.42
CA LYS A 84 -16.76 11.36 -1.03
C LYS A 84 -16.10 10.98 0.29
N VAL A 85 -14.89 11.43 0.50
CA VAL A 85 -14.15 11.14 1.74
C VAL A 85 -13.67 12.43 2.38
N SER A 86 -13.36 12.35 3.67
CA SER A 86 -12.69 13.41 4.42
C SER A 86 -11.19 13.16 4.51
N SER A 87 -10.54 13.79 5.49
CA SER A 87 -9.19 13.49 5.93
C SER A 87 -9.11 12.16 6.69
N TRP A 88 -7.92 11.55 6.64
CA TRP A 88 -7.56 10.46 7.54
C TRP A 88 -7.30 10.97 8.96
N GLN A 89 -7.58 10.12 9.94
CA GLN A 89 -7.09 10.23 11.31
C GLN A 89 -6.29 8.98 11.65
N PHE A 90 -5.17 9.13 12.34
CA PHE A 90 -4.27 8.01 12.63
C PHE A 90 -3.98 7.92 14.12
N THR A 91 -4.00 6.70 14.62
CA THR A 91 -3.67 6.37 16.02
C THR A 91 -2.84 5.09 16.05
N LEU A 92 -2.10 4.91 17.13
CA LEU A 92 -1.50 3.62 17.46
C LEU A 92 -2.50 2.76 18.23
N ALA A 93 -2.20 1.46 18.35
CA ALA A 93 -3.06 0.50 19.03
C ALA A 93 -3.32 0.79 20.52
N ASP A 94 -2.41 1.53 21.17
CA ASP A 94 -2.58 2.00 22.55
C ASP A 94 -3.46 3.26 22.65
N GLY A 95 -3.96 3.76 21.51
CA GLY A 95 -4.79 4.96 21.40
C GLY A 95 -4.00 6.26 21.34
N SER A 96 -2.66 6.21 21.31
CA SER A 96 -1.85 7.42 21.18
C SER A 96 -1.91 8.00 19.76
N ASP A 97 -1.86 9.33 19.69
CA ASP A 97 -1.82 10.05 18.42
C ASP A 97 -0.47 9.85 17.72
N ILE A 98 -0.48 9.92 16.39
CA ILE A 98 0.73 9.82 15.58
C ILE A 98 1.26 11.20 15.25
N GLU A 99 2.58 11.36 15.36
CA GLU A 99 3.25 12.57 14.90
C GLU A 99 3.03 12.76 13.39
N GLU A 100 2.51 13.92 12.99
CA GLU A 100 2.06 14.19 11.61
C GLU A 100 3.14 13.90 10.55
N HIS A 101 4.41 14.14 10.87
CA HIS A 101 5.54 13.90 9.96
C HIS A 101 5.80 12.40 9.67
N ASN A 102 5.22 11.49 10.45
CA ASN A 102 5.28 10.05 10.19
C ASN A 102 4.27 9.62 9.13
N ILE A 103 3.38 10.49 8.67
CA ILE A 103 2.42 10.22 7.60
C ILE A 103 2.79 11.01 6.35
N VAL A 104 2.96 10.30 5.24
CA VAL A 104 3.09 10.89 3.91
C VAL A 104 1.77 10.70 3.19
N TYR A 105 1.00 11.78 3.09
CA TYR A 105 -0.25 11.82 2.34
C TYR A 105 0.02 11.89 0.84
N GLY A 106 -0.88 11.34 0.05
CA GLY A 106 -0.86 11.50 -1.39
C GLY A 106 -0.75 10.18 -2.14
N THR A 107 -0.81 10.31 -3.45
CA THR A 107 -0.66 9.19 -4.38
C THR A 107 0.69 9.28 -5.10
N ASP A 108 1.42 8.16 -5.17
CA ASP A 108 2.69 8.09 -5.89
C ASP A 108 2.54 7.29 -7.20
N ILE A 109 2.96 7.90 -8.32
CA ILE A 109 2.84 7.31 -9.65
C ILE A 109 3.52 5.94 -9.78
N ARG A 110 4.59 5.69 -9.02
CA ARG A 110 5.34 4.42 -9.03
C ARG A 110 4.49 3.30 -8.42
N THR A 111 3.79 3.60 -7.32
CA THR A 111 2.84 2.66 -6.70
C THR A 111 1.61 2.45 -7.58
N LEU A 112 1.04 3.51 -8.17
CA LEU A 112 -0.08 3.39 -9.12
C LEU A 112 0.27 2.51 -10.33
N ARG A 113 1.45 2.70 -10.93
CA ARG A 113 1.93 1.86 -12.03
C ARG A 113 2.05 0.40 -11.61
N THR A 114 2.54 0.15 -10.39
CA THR A 114 2.62 -1.20 -9.82
C THR A 114 1.24 -1.83 -9.70
N VAL A 115 0.27 -1.09 -9.19
CA VAL A 115 -1.12 -1.53 -9.08
C VAL A 115 -1.71 -1.83 -10.46
N ASN A 116 -1.63 -0.90 -11.41
CA ASN A 116 -2.17 -1.08 -12.76
C ASN A 116 -1.52 -2.24 -13.51
N LYS A 117 -0.20 -2.45 -13.38
CA LYS A 117 0.52 -3.58 -13.98
C LYS A 117 0.05 -4.93 -13.40
N LYS A 118 -0.24 -5.00 -12.10
CA LYS A 118 -0.64 -6.25 -11.44
C LYS A 118 -2.14 -6.52 -11.48
N LEU A 119 -2.96 -5.47 -11.52
CA LEU A 119 -4.41 -5.55 -11.37
C LEU A 119 -5.20 -5.13 -12.61
N GLY A 120 -4.56 -4.55 -13.63
CA GLY A 120 -5.24 -4.10 -14.86
C GLY A 120 -6.02 -5.20 -15.59
N GLY A 121 -5.74 -6.48 -15.33
CA GLY A 121 -6.54 -7.61 -15.82
C GLY A 121 -7.76 -7.97 -14.97
N LYS A 122 -7.96 -7.36 -13.80
CA LYS A 122 -9.04 -7.66 -12.84
C LYS A 122 -10.18 -6.62 -12.84
N ASN A 123 -10.30 -5.78 -13.88
CA ASN A 123 -11.27 -4.66 -13.96
C ASN A 123 -11.17 -3.60 -12.84
N ILE A 124 -10.16 -3.69 -11.97
CA ILE A 124 -9.80 -2.65 -11.00
C ILE A 124 -8.93 -1.63 -11.74
N TYR A 125 -9.57 -0.78 -12.55
CA TYR A 125 -8.89 0.34 -13.18
C TYR A 125 -8.81 1.48 -12.17
N LEU A 126 -7.59 1.80 -11.73
CA LEU A 126 -7.28 3.09 -11.12
C LEU A 126 -6.92 4.02 -12.27
N ASP A 127 -7.91 4.77 -12.74
CA ASP A 127 -7.63 5.87 -13.66
C ASP A 127 -6.76 6.90 -12.92
N THR A 128 -5.66 7.29 -13.57
CA THR A 128 -4.72 8.28 -13.03
C THR A 128 -5.34 9.68 -12.92
N ASN A 129 -6.54 9.87 -13.50
CA ASN A 129 -7.36 11.08 -13.41
C ASN A 129 -8.56 10.95 -12.45
N ILE A 130 -8.67 9.90 -11.63
CA ILE A 130 -9.81 9.79 -10.70
C ILE A 130 -9.66 10.85 -9.61
N SER A 131 -10.35 11.97 -9.79
CA SER A 131 -10.64 13.03 -8.81
C SER A 131 -11.49 12.56 -7.61
N GLY A 132 -11.52 11.26 -7.36
CA GLY A 132 -12.30 10.56 -6.34
C GLY A 132 -11.63 9.28 -5.80
N ALA A 133 -10.40 8.97 -6.22
CA ALA A 133 -9.54 8.08 -5.44
C ALA A 133 -8.93 8.95 -4.33
N VAL A 134 -9.17 8.57 -3.10
CA VAL A 134 -8.58 9.26 -1.95
C VAL A 134 -7.08 9.14 -2.07
N ASP A 135 -6.38 10.24 -1.85
CA ASP A 135 -4.95 10.22 -1.63
C ASP A 135 -4.64 9.19 -0.54
N GLY A 136 -3.96 8.12 -0.95
CA GLY A 136 -3.49 7.11 -0.02
C GLY A 136 -2.51 7.70 0.98
N PHE A 137 -1.95 6.84 1.82
CA PHE A 137 -0.90 7.25 2.73
C PHE A 137 0.23 6.23 2.81
N ALA A 138 1.41 6.73 3.15
CA ALA A 138 2.51 5.93 3.66
C ALA A 138 2.78 6.31 5.11
N TYR A 139 3.10 5.33 5.95
CA TYR A 139 3.45 5.53 7.35
C TYR A 139 4.93 5.16 7.59
N VAL A 140 5.75 6.14 7.92
CA VAL A 140 7.20 5.98 8.08
C VAL A 140 7.63 5.92 9.55
N GLY A 141 6.67 5.88 10.48
CA GLY A 141 6.92 5.69 11.91
C GLY A 141 7.40 4.28 12.25
N ARG A 142 7.88 4.11 13.48
CA ARG A 142 8.47 2.83 13.95
C ARG A 142 7.45 1.98 14.71
N GLU A 143 6.42 2.61 15.22
CA GLU A 143 5.43 2.07 16.14
C GLU A 143 4.30 1.41 15.35
N PHE A 144 4.00 0.16 15.69
CA PHE A 144 2.93 -0.64 15.08
C PHE A 144 2.15 -1.35 16.19
N PRO A 145 0.86 -1.70 15.98
CA PRO A 145 0.10 -1.47 14.75
C PRO A 145 -0.46 -0.04 14.63
N LEU A 146 -0.61 0.39 13.37
CA LEU A 146 -1.23 1.64 12.95
C LEU A 146 -2.72 1.43 12.70
N ILE A 147 -3.56 2.33 13.20
CA ILE A 147 -4.98 2.39 12.89
C ILE A 147 -5.27 3.70 12.18
N GLY A 148 -5.71 3.61 10.92
CA GLY A 148 -6.16 4.75 10.12
C GLY A 148 -7.67 4.76 9.96
N ARG A 149 -8.32 5.88 10.26
CA ARG A 149 -9.76 6.09 10.07
C ARG A 149 -10.01 7.14 9.02
N LEU A 150 -10.80 6.79 8.02
CA LEU A 150 -11.21 7.68 6.94
C LEU A 150 -12.72 7.87 6.99
N TYR A 151 -13.17 9.10 7.22
CA TYR A 151 -14.60 9.41 7.18
C TYR A 151 -15.13 9.34 5.76
N LEU A 152 -16.25 8.65 5.59
CA LEU A 152 -16.94 8.47 4.32
C LEU A 152 -18.23 9.29 4.33
N TYR A 153 -18.44 10.05 3.26
CA TYR A 153 -19.70 10.71 2.96
C TYR A 153 -20.33 10.03 1.75
N SER A 154 -21.53 9.49 1.94
CA SER A 154 -22.31 8.90 0.85
C SER A 154 -22.62 9.98 -0.20
N SER A 155 -22.26 9.74 -1.47
CA SER A 155 -22.91 10.42 -2.58
C SER A 155 -24.36 9.93 -2.65
N PRO A 156 -25.35 10.75 -3.07
CA PRO A 156 -26.75 10.31 -3.22
C PRO A 156 -26.97 9.18 -4.26
N SER A 157 -25.92 8.66 -4.88
CA SER A 157 -25.98 7.54 -5.83
C SER A 157 -25.98 6.19 -5.10
N PRO A 158 -26.66 5.17 -5.65
CA PRO A 158 -26.71 3.84 -5.03
C PRO A 158 -25.29 3.28 -4.86
N VAL A 159 -24.96 2.88 -3.63
CA VAL A 159 -23.64 2.34 -3.27
C VAL A 159 -23.44 1.02 -4.00
N ASN A 160 -22.53 1.00 -4.98
CA ASN A 160 -22.10 -0.24 -5.60
C ASN A 160 -20.97 -0.84 -4.77
N ASN A 161 -21.32 -1.67 -3.78
CA ASN A 161 -20.36 -2.28 -2.86
C ASN A 161 -19.30 -3.11 -3.60
N ASP A 162 -19.58 -3.66 -4.79
CA ASP A 162 -18.74 -4.65 -5.48
C ASP A 162 -17.35 -4.14 -5.93
N LYS A 163 -17.02 -2.88 -5.64
CA LYS A 163 -15.80 -2.22 -6.13
C LYS A 163 -14.95 -1.60 -5.03
N GLU A 164 -15.34 -1.74 -3.78
CA GLU A 164 -14.57 -1.20 -2.66
C GLU A 164 -13.43 -2.14 -2.27
N CYS A 165 -12.21 -1.63 -2.30
CA CYS A 165 -11.04 -2.40 -1.92
C CYS A 165 -9.97 -1.53 -1.28
N LEU A 166 -9.19 -2.17 -0.43
CA LEU A 166 -7.95 -1.63 0.10
C LEU A 166 -6.78 -2.24 -0.66
N ILE A 167 -5.82 -1.41 -1.05
CA ILE A 167 -4.67 -1.84 -1.82
C ILE A 167 -3.42 -1.42 -1.07
N TYR A 168 -2.57 -2.39 -0.73
CA TYR A 168 -1.18 -2.12 -0.39
C TYR A 168 -0.35 -2.20 -1.66
N ALA A 169 0.35 -1.13 -2.01
CA ALA A 169 1.20 -1.06 -3.18
C ALA A 169 2.65 -0.75 -2.78
N HIS A 170 3.55 -1.64 -3.13
CA HIS A 170 5.00 -1.59 -2.87
C HIS A 170 5.75 -1.31 -4.15
N TYR A 171 6.59 -0.28 -4.15
CA TYR A 171 7.56 0.00 -5.20
C TYR A 171 8.97 -0.18 -4.63
N GLU A 172 9.76 -1.02 -5.30
CA GLU A 172 11.17 -1.19 -4.95
C GLU A 172 11.99 -1.52 -6.20
N VAL A 173 13.07 -0.77 -6.42
CA VAL A 173 14.06 -1.06 -7.45
C VAL A 173 15.41 -1.32 -6.78
N ARG A 174 16.01 -2.46 -7.09
CA ARG A 174 17.36 -2.79 -6.61
C ARG A 174 18.21 -3.30 -7.74
N PHE A 175 19.36 -2.66 -7.97
CA PHE A 175 20.28 -3.01 -9.05
C PHE A 175 19.56 -3.11 -10.41
N GLY A 176 18.68 -2.15 -10.72
CA GLY A 176 17.89 -2.10 -11.95
C GLY A 176 16.78 -3.15 -12.08
N LYS A 177 16.55 -4.00 -11.06
CA LYS A 177 15.46 -4.96 -11.03
C LYS A 177 14.23 -4.38 -10.32
N ASP A 178 13.09 -4.41 -11.03
CA ASP A 178 11.77 -4.10 -10.47
C ASP A 178 11.32 -5.25 -9.54
N LEU A 179 11.25 -4.96 -8.24
CA LEU A 179 10.80 -5.87 -7.17
C LEU A 179 9.41 -5.48 -6.65
N SER A 180 8.71 -4.59 -7.35
CA SER A 180 7.45 -3.99 -6.93
C SER A 180 6.32 -5.00 -6.85
N TRP A 181 5.40 -4.80 -5.91
CA TRP A 181 4.24 -5.65 -5.73
C TRP A 181 3.02 -4.94 -5.16
N ALA A 182 1.85 -5.55 -5.32
CA ALA A 182 0.60 -5.02 -4.83
C ALA A 182 -0.24 -6.16 -4.26
N LYS A 183 -0.95 -5.88 -3.17
CA LYS A 183 -1.87 -6.78 -2.48
C LYS A 183 -3.23 -6.08 -2.38
N VAL A 184 -4.26 -6.74 -2.87
CA VAL A 184 -5.64 -6.25 -2.83
C VAL A 184 -6.36 -6.97 -1.71
N ILE A 185 -7.04 -6.20 -0.87
CA ILE A 185 -7.88 -6.68 0.20
C ILE A 185 -9.31 -6.24 -0.17
N PRO A 186 -10.17 -7.17 -0.64
CA PRO A 186 -11.56 -6.85 -0.88
C PRO A 186 -12.25 -6.54 0.46
N LEU A 187 -13.12 -5.53 0.46
CA LEU A 187 -13.82 -5.12 1.68
C LEU A 187 -15.16 -5.82 1.85
N ASN A 188 -15.66 -6.48 0.80
CA ASN A 188 -16.90 -7.28 0.81
C ASN A 188 -16.68 -8.75 1.20
N ALA A 189 -15.53 -9.11 1.76
CA ALA A 189 -15.31 -10.47 2.21
C ALA A 189 -15.57 -10.59 3.70
N LEU A 190 -16.76 -10.20 4.18
CA LEU A 190 -17.35 -10.63 5.46
C LEU A 190 -18.77 -10.04 5.62
N PHE A 191 -19.71 -10.96 5.88
CA PHE A 191 -21.16 -10.85 6.18
C PHE A 191 -22.13 -10.91 5.00
#